data_AF-A0A2N9FZS5-F1
#
_entry.id   AF-A0A2N9FZS5-F1
#
_cell.length_a   1.000
_cell.length_b   1.000
_cell.length_c   1.000
_cell.angle_alpha   90.00
_cell.angle_beta   90.00
_cell.angle_gamma   90.00
#
_symmetry.space_group_name_H-M   'P 1'
#
loop_
_entity.id
_entity.type
_entity.pdbx_description
1 polymer ?
#
loop_
_entity_poly.entity_id
_entity_poly.type
_entity_poly.pdbx_seq_one_letter_code
_entity_poly.pdbx_strand_id
1 'polypeptide(L)'
;MTDELQRKSADYKKLEDQHFININMMKEAETLARAEADSRKKAEALARTEEENRKKAEVELAELREKVRKLESECIASIEKAIEDGKVQGRVEGEKSGYEGAMEEARTQFRMVYNTGFRKGWKSALTKTEQPETSELFLRSNTPIPYPEEGIQDSDNEVPEAGGEEEADDEDEEDGEVEEGTGTGRTQEAPQSVPAGTTADVPGPSSGK
;
A
#
# COMPACT_ATOMS: atom_id res chain seq x y z
N MET A 1 4.62 -39.87 103.74
CA MET A 1 6.01 -39.40 103.62
C MET A 1 6.71 -39.97 102.38
N THR A 2 6.91 -41.29 102.26
CA THR A 2 7.60 -41.91 101.11
C THR A 2 6.87 -41.73 99.78
N ASP A 3 5.59 -42.08 99.73
CA ASP A 3 4.81 -42.14 98.49
C ASP A 3 4.62 -40.75 97.87
N GLU A 4 4.53 -39.74 98.73
CA GLU A 4 4.42 -38.34 98.38
C GLU A 4 5.72 -37.77 97.79
N LEU A 5 6.88 -38.27 98.25
CA LEU A 5 8.18 -37.95 97.68
C LEU A 5 8.39 -38.65 96.32
N GLN A 6 7.95 -39.91 96.19
CA GLN A 6 7.96 -40.64 94.92
C GLN A 6 7.07 -39.97 93.87
N ARG A 7 5.85 -39.55 94.25
CA ARG A 7 4.94 -38.79 93.38
C ARG A 7 5.58 -37.49 92.89
N LYS A 8 6.14 -36.68 93.80
CA LYS A 8 6.87 -35.45 93.44
C LYS A 8 8.03 -35.73 92.48
N SER A 9 8.80 -36.80 92.70
CA SER A 9 9.89 -37.21 91.79
C SER A 9 9.39 -37.55 90.37
N ALA A 10 8.27 -38.26 90.26
CA ALA A 10 7.64 -38.57 88.97
C ALA A 10 7.11 -37.30 88.27
N ASP A 11 6.47 -36.39 89.02
CA ASP A 11 5.96 -35.13 88.51
C ASP A 11 7.11 -34.21 88.01
N TYR A 12 8.21 -34.12 88.75
CA TYR A 12 9.40 -33.37 88.32
C TYR A 12 10.05 -33.96 87.06
N LYS A 13 10.20 -35.30 86.98
CA LYS A 13 10.76 -35.95 85.79
C LYS A 13 9.91 -35.67 84.55
N LYS A 14 8.58 -35.77 84.66
CA LYS A 14 7.66 -35.46 83.57
C LYS A 14 7.79 -34.01 83.11
N LEU A 15 7.99 -33.07 84.04
CA LEU A 15 8.21 -31.65 83.73
C LEU A 15 9.57 -31.42 83.03
N GLU A 16 10.63 -32.11 83.46
CA GLU A 16 11.95 -32.08 82.82
C GLU A 16 11.90 -32.61 81.37
N ASP A 17 11.29 -33.78 81.16
CA ASP A 17 11.07 -34.38 79.84
C ASP A 17 10.26 -33.41 78.93
N GLN A 18 9.21 -32.77 79.47
CA GLN A 18 8.41 -31.78 78.74
C GLN A 18 9.19 -30.51 78.40
N HIS A 19 10.06 -30.01 79.29
CA HIS A 19 10.94 -28.88 79.01
C HIS A 19 11.94 -29.20 77.91
N PHE A 20 12.52 -30.41 77.90
CA PHE A 20 13.45 -30.84 76.85
C PHE A 20 12.77 -30.88 75.47
N ILE A 21 11.56 -31.43 75.39
CA ILE A 21 10.74 -31.42 74.15
C ILE A 21 10.47 -29.98 73.70
N ASN A 22 10.01 -29.11 74.62
CA ASN A 22 9.69 -27.73 74.29
C ASN A 22 10.91 -26.93 73.79
N ILE A 23 12.08 -27.12 74.42
CA ILE A 23 13.35 -26.50 73.99
C ILE A 23 13.73 -26.93 72.58
N ASN A 24 13.56 -28.20 72.22
CA ASN A 24 13.86 -28.68 70.86
C ASN A 24 12.86 -28.11 69.84
N MET A 25 11.56 -28.11 70.14
CA MET A 25 10.54 -27.48 69.28
C MET A 25 10.81 -25.99 69.05
N MET A 26 11.22 -25.24 70.08
CA MET A 26 11.58 -23.82 69.93
C MET A 26 12.82 -23.63 69.04
N LYS A 27 13.85 -24.48 69.17
CA LYS A 27 15.05 -24.43 68.30
C LYS A 27 14.72 -24.73 66.85
N GLU A 28 13.87 -25.73 66.59
CA GLU A 28 13.39 -26.06 65.24
C GLU A 28 12.55 -24.92 64.65
N ALA A 29 11.64 -24.33 65.43
CA ALA A 29 10.88 -23.15 65.00
C ALA A 29 11.78 -21.95 64.68
N GLU A 30 12.83 -21.71 65.48
CA GLU A 30 13.81 -20.65 65.24
C GLU A 30 14.62 -20.90 63.96
N THR A 31 15.05 -22.13 63.68
CA THR A 31 15.80 -22.44 62.45
C THR A 31 14.92 -22.34 61.20
N LEU A 32 13.65 -22.77 61.28
CA LEU A 32 12.67 -22.61 60.21
C LEU A 32 12.38 -21.13 59.93
N ALA A 33 12.15 -20.32 60.97
CA ALA A 33 11.90 -18.88 60.82
C ALA A 33 13.08 -18.14 60.18
N ARG A 34 14.33 -18.52 60.52
CA ARG A 34 15.54 -17.99 59.88
C ARG A 34 15.63 -18.39 58.40
N ALA A 35 15.38 -19.66 58.08
CA ALA A 35 15.39 -20.15 56.69
C ALA A 35 14.30 -19.48 55.82
N GLU A 36 13.10 -19.29 56.36
CA GLU A 36 12.02 -18.56 55.70
C GLU A 36 12.39 -17.09 55.48
N ALA A 37 12.94 -16.41 56.50
CA ALA A 37 13.36 -15.02 56.39
C ALA A 37 14.45 -14.82 55.31
N ASP A 38 15.41 -15.73 55.20
CA ASP A 38 16.46 -15.65 54.17
C ASP A 38 15.94 -16.04 52.77
N SER A 39 14.99 -16.97 52.68
CA SER A 39 14.27 -17.26 51.43
C SER A 39 13.48 -16.03 50.95
N ARG A 40 12.73 -15.39 51.85
CA ARG A 40 11.97 -14.17 51.58
C ARG A 40 12.85 -13.01 51.11
N LYS A 41 14.00 -12.77 51.77
CA LYS A 41 14.98 -11.75 51.32
C LYS A 41 15.49 -12.02 49.90
N LYS A 42 15.76 -13.28 49.55
CA LYS A 42 16.20 -13.66 48.20
C LYS A 42 15.08 -13.43 47.17
N ALA A 43 13.85 -13.84 47.47
CA ALA A 43 12.69 -13.60 46.62
C ALA A 43 12.43 -12.10 46.39
N GLU A 44 12.54 -11.28 47.44
CA GLU A 44 12.38 -9.83 47.34
C GLU A 44 13.51 -9.18 46.50
N ALA A 45 14.75 -9.63 46.66
CA ALA A 45 15.88 -9.15 45.86
C ALA A 45 15.68 -9.49 44.36
N LEU A 46 15.24 -10.72 44.05
CA LEU A 46 14.93 -11.14 42.68
C LEU A 46 13.80 -10.29 42.08
N ALA A 47 12.70 -10.10 42.81
CA ALA A 47 11.56 -9.28 42.36
C ALA A 47 11.98 -7.83 42.04
N ARG A 48 12.84 -7.22 42.86
CA ARG A 48 13.39 -5.87 42.59
C ARG A 48 14.22 -5.83 41.31
N THR A 49 15.08 -6.84 41.08
CA THR A 49 15.89 -6.91 39.85
C THR A 49 15.05 -7.17 38.59
N GLU A 50 13.99 -7.97 38.71
CA GLU A 50 13.04 -8.22 37.62
C GLU A 50 12.25 -6.94 37.28
N GLU A 51 11.79 -6.19 38.29
CA GLU A 51 11.10 -4.92 38.10
C GLU A 51 12.00 -3.86 37.43
N GLU A 52 13.29 -3.79 37.82
CA GLU A 52 14.26 -2.89 37.17
C GLU A 52 14.50 -3.28 35.70
N ASN A 53 14.63 -4.58 35.41
CA ASN A 53 14.78 -5.07 34.04
C ASN A 53 13.51 -4.83 33.21
N ARG A 54 12.31 -4.98 33.81
CA ARG A 54 11.04 -4.67 33.14
C ARG A 54 10.94 -3.18 32.79
N LYS A 55 11.33 -2.29 33.71
CA LYS A 55 11.40 -0.84 33.46
C LYS A 55 12.35 -0.48 32.32
N LYS A 56 13.52 -1.14 32.23
CA LYS A 56 14.45 -0.95 31.09
C LYS A 56 13.82 -1.41 29.77
N ALA A 57 13.22 -2.60 29.75
CA ALA A 57 12.54 -3.13 28.57
C ALA A 57 11.34 -2.27 28.14
N GLU A 58 10.57 -1.70 29.07
CA GLU A 58 9.47 -0.76 28.80
C GLU A 58 9.98 0.52 28.12
N VAL A 59 11.14 1.05 28.52
CA VAL A 59 11.77 2.23 27.89
C VAL A 59 12.29 1.91 26.49
N GLU A 60 13.03 0.82 26.31
CA GLU A 60 13.52 0.38 25.00
C GLU A 60 12.35 0.15 24.02
N LEU A 61 11.27 -0.51 24.49
CA LEU A 61 10.08 -0.78 23.69
C LEU A 61 9.34 0.50 23.30
N ALA A 62 9.34 1.54 24.15
CA ALA A 62 8.82 2.86 23.79
C ALA A 62 9.69 3.55 22.71
N GLU A 63 11.02 3.48 22.84
CA GLU A 63 11.95 4.04 21.84
C GLU A 63 11.82 3.34 20.48
N LEU A 64 11.68 2.01 20.46
CA LEU A 64 11.43 1.26 19.23
C LEU A 64 10.07 1.63 18.59
N ARG A 65 9.00 1.81 19.39
CA ARG A 65 7.69 2.24 18.87
C ARG A 65 7.76 3.59 18.16
N GLU A 66 8.45 4.57 18.73
CA GLU A 66 8.59 5.89 18.09
C GLU A 66 9.46 5.83 16.81
N LYS A 67 10.49 4.97 16.78
CA LYS A 67 11.26 4.72 15.54
C LYS A 67 10.42 4.07 14.45
N VAL A 68 9.57 3.09 14.79
CA VAL A 68 8.63 2.46 13.85
C VAL A 68 7.65 3.51 13.32
N ARG A 69 7.00 4.27 14.20
CA ARG A 69 6.06 5.34 13.82
C ARG A 69 6.68 6.35 12.86
N LYS A 70 7.93 6.75 13.13
CA LYS A 70 8.68 7.65 12.25
C LYS A 70 8.91 7.03 10.87
N LEU A 71 9.43 5.80 10.81
CA LEU A 71 9.69 5.11 9.54
C LEU A 71 8.41 4.85 8.74
N GLU A 72 7.29 4.56 9.40
CA GLU A 72 5.97 4.45 8.78
C GLU A 72 5.55 5.77 8.12
N SER A 73 5.71 6.91 8.81
CA SER A 73 5.41 8.23 8.24
C SER A 73 6.32 8.62 7.07
N GLU A 74 7.62 8.30 7.16
CA GLU A 74 8.58 8.53 6.07
C GLU A 74 8.28 7.64 4.86
N CYS A 75 7.83 6.40 5.08
CA CYS A 75 7.41 5.48 4.02
C CYS A 75 6.19 6.00 3.27
N ILE A 76 5.13 6.40 4.00
CA ILE A 76 3.89 6.94 3.42
C ILE A 76 4.20 8.20 2.59
N ALA A 77 4.91 9.18 3.17
CA ALA A 77 5.27 10.42 2.48
C ALA A 77 6.14 10.17 1.23
N SER A 78 7.02 9.17 1.25
CA SER A 78 7.84 8.78 0.09
C SER A 78 6.99 8.16 -1.02
N ILE A 79 6.00 7.34 -0.68
CA ILE A 79 5.06 6.73 -1.64
C ILE A 79 4.16 7.81 -2.26
N GLU A 80 3.56 8.69 -1.45
CA GLU A 80 2.73 9.80 -1.90
C GLU A 80 3.49 10.72 -2.87
N LYS A 81 4.74 11.07 -2.51
CA LYS A 81 5.60 11.86 -3.39
C LYS A 81 5.90 11.13 -4.70
N ALA A 82 6.27 9.85 -4.66
CA ALA A 82 6.57 9.08 -5.87
C ALA A 82 5.35 8.93 -6.80
N ILE A 83 4.14 8.87 -6.24
CA ILE A 83 2.90 8.88 -7.00
C ILE A 83 2.69 10.23 -7.69
N GLU A 84 2.86 11.36 -6.98
CA GLU A 84 2.63 12.68 -7.57
C GLU A 84 3.72 13.07 -8.57
N ASP A 85 5.00 12.84 -8.25
CA ASP A 85 6.13 13.00 -9.18
C ASP A 85 5.86 12.18 -10.47
N GLY A 86 5.35 10.94 -10.34
CA GLY A 86 4.96 10.08 -11.46
C GLY A 86 3.79 10.62 -12.30
N LYS A 87 2.77 11.23 -11.69
CA LYS A 87 1.68 11.90 -12.42
C LYS A 87 2.16 13.14 -13.17
N VAL A 88 3.04 13.92 -12.56
CA VAL A 88 3.61 15.13 -13.18
C VAL A 88 4.50 14.74 -14.36
N GLN A 89 5.43 13.80 -14.16
CA GLN A 89 6.28 13.29 -15.23
C GLN A 89 5.44 12.68 -16.37
N GLY A 90 4.45 11.83 -16.06
CA GLY A 90 3.58 11.22 -17.06
C GLY A 90 2.77 12.23 -17.89
N ARG A 91 2.34 13.34 -17.28
CA ARG A 91 1.69 14.46 -18.02
C ARG A 91 2.67 15.13 -18.98
N VAL A 92 3.86 15.52 -18.51
CA VAL A 92 4.87 16.21 -19.33
C VAL A 92 5.38 15.33 -20.48
N GLU A 93 5.64 14.04 -20.22
CA GLU A 93 6.06 13.09 -21.26
C GLU A 93 4.93 12.80 -22.26
N GLY A 94 3.69 12.69 -21.79
CA GLY A 94 2.50 12.52 -22.63
C GLY A 94 2.25 13.72 -23.55
N GLU A 95 2.34 14.94 -23.01
CA GLU A 95 2.20 16.18 -23.78
C GLU A 95 3.29 16.32 -24.83
N LYS A 96 4.56 16.13 -24.45
CA LYS A 96 5.69 16.22 -25.38
C LYS A 96 5.61 15.19 -26.51
N SER A 97 5.29 13.94 -26.18
CA SER A 97 5.16 12.88 -27.19
C SER A 97 3.94 13.07 -28.09
N GLY A 98 2.83 13.59 -27.55
CA GLY A 98 1.67 14.02 -28.33
C GLY A 98 1.98 15.16 -29.30
N TYR A 99 2.68 16.20 -28.83
CA TYR A 99 3.13 17.32 -29.65
C TYR A 99 4.07 16.86 -30.78
N GLU A 100 5.10 16.08 -30.46
CA GLU A 100 6.09 15.63 -31.45
C GLU A 100 5.46 14.73 -32.52
N GLY A 101 4.53 13.84 -32.14
CA GLY A 101 3.75 13.02 -33.09
C GLY A 101 2.83 13.85 -33.98
N ALA A 102 2.09 14.82 -33.40
CA ALA A 102 1.25 15.74 -34.18
C ALA A 102 2.07 16.61 -35.14
N MET A 103 3.27 17.03 -34.71
CA MET A 103 4.19 17.83 -35.52
C MET A 103 4.81 17.01 -36.66
N GLU A 104 5.11 15.72 -36.46
CA GLU A 104 5.53 14.80 -37.53
C GLU A 104 4.43 14.60 -38.58
N GLU A 105 3.17 14.41 -38.14
CA GLU A 105 2.04 14.29 -39.07
C GLU A 105 1.86 15.59 -39.86
N ALA A 106 1.85 16.75 -39.20
CA ALA A 106 1.74 18.05 -39.86
C ALA A 106 2.87 18.27 -40.88
N ARG A 107 4.13 17.99 -40.52
CA ARG A 107 5.30 18.03 -41.44
C ARG A 107 5.07 17.12 -42.66
N THR A 108 4.51 15.93 -42.45
CA THR A 108 4.18 14.97 -43.53
C THR A 108 3.07 15.51 -44.44
N GLN A 109 1.99 16.05 -43.89
CA GLN A 109 0.90 16.65 -44.67
C GLN A 109 1.38 17.86 -45.50
N PHE A 110 2.13 18.80 -44.89
CA PHE A 110 2.70 19.94 -45.61
C PHE A 110 3.64 19.51 -46.74
N ARG A 111 4.48 18.47 -46.53
CA ARG A 111 5.38 17.91 -47.54
C ARG A 111 4.62 17.35 -48.74
N MET A 112 3.47 16.71 -48.52
CA MET A 112 2.59 16.22 -49.59
C MET A 112 1.92 17.37 -50.37
N VAL A 113 1.39 18.37 -49.67
CA VAL A 113 0.74 19.54 -50.29
C VAL A 113 1.72 20.34 -51.13
N TYR A 114 2.91 20.66 -50.59
CA TYR A 114 3.97 21.38 -51.30
C TYR A 114 4.39 20.66 -52.60
N ASN A 115 4.68 19.37 -52.51
CA ASN A 115 5.05 18.57 -53.68
C ASN A 115 3.92 18.54 -54.72
N THR A 116 2.67 18.37 -54.29
CA THR A 116 1.51 18.34 -55.20
C THR A 116 1.27 19.69 -55.88
N GLY A 117 1.38 20.79 -55.13
CA GLY A 117 1.27 22.15 -55.64
C GLY A 117 2.36 22.48 -56.66
N PHE A 118 3.62 22.20 -56.32
CA PHE A 118 4.75 22.38 -57.23
C PHE A 118 4.55 21.61 -58.55
N ARG A 119 4.22 20.30 -58.47
CA ARG A 119 4.03 19.47 -59.67
C ARG A 119 2.93 20.03 -60.59
N LYS A 120 1.82 20.52 -60.03
CA LYS A 120 0.73 21.15 -60.79
C LYS A 120 1.20 22.45 -61.46
N GLY A 121 1.90 23.31 -60.72
CA GLY A 121 2.47 24.55 -61.25
C GLY A 121 3.48 24.31 -62.38
N TRP A 122 4.43 23.39 -62.17
CA TRP A 122 5.45 23.02 -63.14
C TRP A 122 4.84 22.44 -64.43
N LYS A 123 3.89 21.49 -64.33
CA LYS A 123 3.18 20.97 -65.50
C LYS A 123 2.42 22.06 -66.25
N SER A 124 1.78 23.00 -65.54
CA SER A 124 1.09 24.14 -66.17
C SER A 124 2.05 25.11 -66.85
N ALA A 125 3.28 25.29 -66.33
CA ALA A 125 4.30 26.08 -67.01
C ALA A 125 4.76 25.40 -68.30
N LEU A 126 5.06 24.08 -68.25
CA LEU A 126 5.50 23.32 -69.43
C LEU A 126 4.47 23.35 -70.56
N THR A 127 3.18 23.15 -70.26
CA THR A 127 2.11 23.20 -71.29
C THR A 127 1.94 24.59 -71.88
N LYS A 128 2.08 25.66 -71.09
CA LYS A 128 2.07 27.06 -71.60
C LYS A 128 3.28 27.36 -72.51
N THR A 129 4.39 26.65 -72.34
CA THR A 129 5.58 26.76 -73.20
C THR A 129 5.60 25.76 -74.37
N GLU A 130 4.49 25.06 -74.62
CA GLU A 130 4.34 24.05 -75.70
C GLU A 130 5.41 22.94 -75.65
N GLN A 131 5.95 22.65 -74.46
CA GLN A 131 6.93 21.56 -74.29
C GLN A 131 6.25 20.20 -74.49
N PRO A 132 6.79 19.32 -75.35
CA PRO A 132 6.20 18.00 -75.58
C PRO A 132 6.31 17.13 -74.33
N GLU A 133 5.33 16.26 -74.12
CA GLU A 133 5.27 15.35 -72.96
C GLU A 133 6.44 14.34 -72.93
N THR A 134 7.10 14.13 -74.06
CA THR A 134 8.31 13.32 -74.21
C THR A 134 9.60 14.04 -73.79
N SER A 135 9.54 15.34 -73.47
CA SER A 135 10.71 16.09 -73.00
C SER A 135 11.18 15.62 -71.62
N GLU A 136 12.49 15.70 -71.38
CA GLU A 136 13.07 15.35 -70.08
C GLU A 136 12.47 16.19 -68.93
N LEU A 137 12.13 17.45 -69.20
CA LEU A 137 11.48 18.36 -68.26
C LEU A 137 10.08 17.87 -67.82
N PHE A 138 9.33 17.26 -68.75
CA PHE A 138 8.03 16.67 -68.45
C PHE A 138 8.18 15.30 -67.76
N LEU A 139 9.16 14.49 -68.14
CA LEU A 139 9.46 13.22 -67.45
C LEU A 139 9.86 13.45 -65.97
N ARG A 140 10.68 14.47 -65.69
CA ARG A 140 11.08 14.87 -64.32
C ARG A 140 9.95 15.53 -63.51
N SER A 141 8.81 15.87 -64.12
CA SER A 141 7.71 16.58 -63.45
C SER A 141 7.00 15.78 -62.33
N ASN A 142 7.30 14.49 -62.19
CA ASN A 142 6.77 13.63 -61.12
C ASN A 142 7.80 13.35 -60.01
N THR A 143 9.06 13.79 -60.15
CA THR A 143 10.07 13.62 -59.09
C THR A 143 9.69 14.51 -57.90
N PRO A 144 9.65 13.98 -56.65
CA PRO A 144 9.47 14.81 -55.46
C PRO A 144 10.62 15.81 -55.31
N ILE A 145 10.31 17.04 -54.92
CA ILE A 145 11.30 18.04 -54.54
C ILE A 145 11.52 17.97 -53.01
N PRO A 146 12.77 18.11 -52.53
CA PRO A 146 13.03 18.28 -51.11
C PRO A 146 12.15 19.37 -50.50
N TYR A 147 11.60 19.09 -49.32
CA TYR A 147 10.88 20.11 -48.57
C TYR A 147 11.90 21.02 -47.86
N PRO A 148 11.72 22.35 -47.84
CA PRO A 148 12.65 23.25 -47.17
C PRO A 148 12.65 22.99 -45.65
N GLU A 149 13.84 22.90 -45.06
CA GLU A 149 14.02 22.65 -43.63
C GLU A 149 13.83 23.92 -42.77
N GLU A 150 13.94 25.11 -43.38
CA GLU A 150 13.97 26.42 -42.72
C GLU A 150 12.58 27.06 -42.49
N GLY A 151 11.50 26.30 -42.71
CA GLY A 151 10.13 26.85 -42.82
C GLY A 151 9.20 26.65 -41.61
N ILE A 152 9.59 25.86 -40.62
CA ILE A 152 8.81 25.61 -39.40
C ILE A 152 9.72 25.90 -38.21
N GLN A 153 9.77 27.17 -37.80
CA GLN A 153 10.30 27.53 -36.50
C GLN A 153 9.36 26.96 -35.43
N ASP A 154 9.93 26.32 -34.41
CA ASP A 154 9.17 25.94 -33.23
C ASP A 154 8.68 27.24 -32.54
N SER A 155 7.37 27.39 -32.33
CA SER A 155 6.74 28.64 -31.85
C SER A 155 7.07 29.03 -30.40
N ASP A 156 8.07 28.38 -29.78
CA ASP A 156 8.53 28.60 -28.38
C ASP A 156 9.21 29.98 -28.15
N ASN A 157 9.06 30.90 -29.12
CA ASN A 157 9.39 32.32 -28.99
C ASN A 157 8.13 33.19 -28.83
N GLU A 158 6.97 32.59 -28.54
CA GLU A 158 5.78 33.32 -28.11
C GLU A 158 5.95 33.71 -26.63
N VAL A 159 6.15 35.02 -26.40
CA VAL A 159 6.21 35.60 -25.05
C VAL A 159 4.88 35.29 -24.35
N PRO A 160 4.88 34.81 -23.09
CA PRO A 160 3.63 34.49 -22.41
C PRO A 160 2.79 35.77 -22.24
N GLU A 161 1.66 35.85 -22.94
CA GLU A 161 0.68 36.89 -22.67
C GLU A 161 0.16 36.70 -21.24
N ALA A 162 0.22 37.77 -20.46
CA ALA A 162 -0.25 37.79 -19.09
C ALA A 162 -1.79 37.80 -19.07
N GLY A 163 -2.40 36.62 -19.09
CA GLY A 163 -3.84 36.39 -18.97
C GLY A 163 -4.11 35.26 -17.98
N GLY A 164 -4.11 35.57 -16.69
CA GLY A 164 -4.54 34.62 -15.67
C GLY A 164 -6.06 34.56 -15.61
N GLU A 165 -6.63 33.43 -16.00
CA GLU A 165 -8.01 33.07 -15.64
C GLU A 165 -7.93 31.88 -14.69
N GLU A 166 -8.15 32.17 -13.40
CA GLU A 166 -8.36 31.16 -12.37
C GLU A 166 -9.75 30.56 -12.60
N GLU A 167 -9.82 29.40 -13.24
CA GLU A 167 -11.06 28.62 -13.27
C GLU A 167 -11.34 28.13 -11.84
N ALA A 168 -12.33 28.76 -11.22
CA ALA A 168 -12.77 28.44 -9.88
C ALA A 168 -13.53 27.11 -9.88
N ASP A 169 -13.01 26.16 -9.13
CA ASP A 169 -13.69 24.94 -8.73
C ASP A 169 -14.85 25.32 -7.80
N ASP A 170 -16.09 25.03 -8.21
CA ASP A 170 -17.27 25.10 -7.34
C ASP A 170 -18.01 23.75 -7.50
N GLU A 171 -17.81 22.90 -6.49
CA GLU A 171 -18.51 21.63 -6.32
C GLU A 171 -20.00 21.92 -6.03
N ASP A 172 -20.93 21.20 -6.66
CA ASP A 172 -22.32 21.17 -6.19
C ASP A 172 -22.78 19.71 -6.04
N GLU A 173 -23.01 19.32 -4.78
CA GLU A 173 -23.47 17.98 -4.37
C GLU A 173 -25.00 17.92 -4.38
N GLU A 174 -25.61 17.17 -5.31
CA GLU A 174 -27.00 16.66 -5.20
C GLU A 174 -27.12 15.37 -6.03
N ASP A 175 -27.89 14.34 -5.65
CA ASP A 175 -28.73 14.12 -4.47
C ASP A 175 -28.74 12.61 -4.12
N GLY A 176 -29.12 12.27 -2.89
CA GLY A 176 -29.37 10.91 -2.45
C GLY A 176 -30.82 10.44 -2.68
N GLU A 177 -31.26 9.52 -1.84
CA GLU A 177 -32.69 9.21 -1.56
C GLU A 177 -33.60 8.70 -2.72
N VAL A 178 -33.44 7.41 -3.01
CA VAL A 178 -34.47 6.34 -2.94
C VAL A 178 -35.90 6.47 -3.55
N GLU A 179 -36.30 5.32 -4.12
CA GLU A 179 -37.62 4.64 -4.03
C GLU A 179 -38.76 4.84 -5.07
N GLU A 180 -39.44 3.69 -5.23
CA GLU A 180 -40.79 3.37 -5.72
C GLU A 180 -41.32 3.92 -7.07
N GLY A 181 -41.31 3.00 -8.04
CA GLY A 181 -42.58 2.38 -8.43
C GLY A 181 -43.43 3.07 -9.51
N THR A 182 -43.40 2.51 -10.72
CA THR A 182 -44.61 2.41 -11.58
C THR A 182 -44.48 1.20 -12.50
N GLY A 183 -45.40 0.25 -12.40
CA GLY A 183 -45.42 -0.95 -13.22
C GLY A 183 -46.44 -0.90 -14.35
N THR A 184 -45.98 -1.13 -15.59
CA THR A 184 -46.75 -1.67 -16.73
C THR A 184 -45.73 -2.28 -17.71
N GLY A 185 -45.93 -3.41 -18.38
CA GLY A 185 -47.02 -4.38 -18.29
C GLY A 185 -47.05 -5.31 -19.51
N ARG A 186 -46.95 -6.63 -19.27
CA ARG A 186 -47.52 -7.71 -20.10
C ARG A 186 -47.04 -7.90 -21.56
N THR A 187 -46.27 -8.97 -21.77
CA THR A 187 -46.69 -10.02 -22.72
C THR A 187 -46.43 -11.41 -22.12
N GLN A 188 -47.36 -12.33 -22.32
CA GLN A 188 -47.27 -13.73 -21.87
C GLN A 188 -46.69 -14.59 -22.99
N GLU A 189 -45.94 -15.65 -22.66
CA GLU A 189 -46.29 -17.03 -23.04
C GLU A 189 -45.66 -18.02 -22.03
N ALA A 190 -46.27 -19.20 -21.94
CA ALA A 190 -46.00 -20.25 -20.94
C ALA A 190 -46.48 -21.59 -21.53
N PRO A 191 -46.36 -22.73 -20.82
CA PRO A 191 -45.19 -23.27 -20.11
C PRO A 191 -44.88 -24.72 -20.59
N GLN A 192 -43.74 -25.29 -20.19
CA GLN A 192 -43.57 -26.75 -20.17
C GLN A 192 -42.88 -27.26 -18.88
N SER A 193 -43.66 -28.02 -18.10
CA SER A 193 -43.25 -28.94 -17.02
C SER A 193 -43.23 -30.36 -17.61
N VAL A 194 -42.59 -31.42 -17.08
CA VAL A 194 -41.90 -31.82 -15.82
C VAL A 194 -40.89 -32.96 -16.23
N PRO A 195 -40.22 -33.79 -15.39
CA PRO A 195 -40.22 -33.96 -13.92
C PRO A 195 -38.82 -34.06 -13.24
N ALA A 196 -38.82 -34.20 -11.91
CA ALA A 196 -37.67 -34.52 -11.07
C ALA A 196 -37.30 -36.02 -11.05
N GLY A 197 -36.07 -36.36 -10.61
CA GLY A 197 -35.65 -37.77 -10.47
C GLY A 197 -34.20 -38.02 -9.99
N THR A 198 -33.94 -37.78 -8.70
CA THR A 198 -32.94 -38.39 -7.79
C THR A 198 -32.00 -39.50 -8.31
N THR A 199 -30.67 -39.41 -8.07
CA THR A 199 -29.86 -40.34 -7.22
C THR A 199 -28.33 -40.09 -7.25
N ALA A 200 -27.66 -40.54 -6.18
CA ALA A 200 -26.22 -40.86 -6.01
C ALA A 200 -25.17 -39.73 -6.21
N ASP A 201 -24.46 -39.27 -5.18
CA ASP A 201 -23.48 -39.98 -4.31
C ASP A 201 -22.14 -40.26 -5.02
N VAL A 202 -21.08 -39.55 -4.59
CA VAL A 202 -19.72 -39.62 -5.16
C VAL A 202 -18.74 -39.93 -4.02
N PRO A 203 -18.10 -41.11 -4.01
CA PRO A 203 -17.14 -41.47 -2.98
C PRO A 203 -15.75 -40.88 -3.27
N GLY A 204 -15.09 -40.35 -2.23
CA GLY A 204 -13.71 -39.88 -2.31
C GLY A 204 -12.69 -41.03 -2.38
N PRO A 205 -11.58 -40.90 -3.14
CA PRO A 205 -10.56 -41.94 -3.23
C PRO A 205 -9.64 -41.97 -2.02
N SER A 206 -9.38 -43.16 -1.50
CA SER A 206 -8.41 -43.41 -0.42
C SER A 206 -7.12 -44.01 -0.94
N SER A 207 -5.99 -43.47 -0.46
CA SER A 207 -4.69 -44.12 -0.22
C SER A 207 -3.93 -44.78 -1.37
N GLY A 208 -2.66 -44.38 -1.53
CA GLY A 208 -1.70 -45.02 -2.43
C GLY A 208 -0.24 -44.84 -2.01
N LYS A 209 0.22 -45.76 -1.15
CA LYS A 209 1.59 -45.96 -0.63
C LYS A 209 2.07 -45.02 0.49
#